data_AF-A0A7U9RCT4-F1
#
_entry.id   AF-A0A7U9RCT4-F1
#
_cell.length_a   1.000
_cell.length_b   1.000
_cell.length_c   1.000
_cell.angle_alpha   90.00
_cell.angle_beta   90.00
_cell.angle_gamma   90.00
#
_symmetry.space_group_name_H-M   'P 1'
#
loop_
_entity.id
_entity.type
_entity.pdbx_description
1 polymer ?
#
loop_
_entity_poly.entity_id
_entity_poly.type
_entity_poly.pdbx_seq_one_letter_code
_entity_poly.pdbx_strand_id
1 'polypeptide(L)'
;MEKEASYSMSKGIFEMAGRPLRSRREAILLLLYTIRMFDIEEWIAENKAAKVVISINKMNRIFYVLEDKIFSMQFPFSVEMENGKITRIYDTGTGLDINAVLVSMLIGIFEKINTNGFSFDGFFDEIISCADNLPDAGMERIWGIVKFISSYDLGYIRYDYDKKHKKGLLHPLNHLDICLDTAATYKIGLEKSLNYEVFKNILDTTTDCFFLNV
;
A
#
# COMPACT_ATOMS: atom_id res chain seq x y z
N MET A 1 13.32 -4.62 -18.07
CA MET A 1 13.25 -3.15 -17.92
C MET A 1 12.38 -2.91 -16.70
N GLU A 2 12.89 -2.19 -15.70
CA GLU A 2 12.12 -1.91 -14.50
C GLU A 2 10.87 -1.08 -14.85
N LYS A 3 9.69 -1.55 -14.45
CA LYS A 3 8.45 -0.79 -14.59
C LYS A 3 8.18 -0.07 -13.27
N GLU A 4 8.71 1.13 -13.17
CA GLU A 4 8.47 2.02 -12.03
C GLU A 4 7.57 3.18 -12.46
N ALA A 5 6.60 3.51 -11.62
CA ALA A 5 5.79 4.72 -11.74
C ALA A 5 5.82 5.50 -10.42
N SER A 6 6.11 6.80 -10.51
CA SER A 6 6.28 7.67 -9.35
C SER A 6 5.34 8.86 -9.42
N TYR A 7 4.60 9.09 -8.34
CA TYR A 7 3.56 10.12 -8.24
C TYR A 7 3.76 10.95 -6.97
N SER A 8 3.48 12.25 -7.05
CA SER A 8 3.39 13.08 -5.82
C SER A 8 2.15 12.66 -5.02
N MET A 9 2.25 12.64 -3.70
CA MET A 9 1.08 12.35 -2.86
C MET A 9 0.06 13.49 -2.94
N SER A 10 -1.23 13.15 -3.07
CA SER A 10 -2.30 14.10 -2.76
C SER A 10 -2.33 14.41 -1.26
N LYS A 11 -2.96 15.51 -0.86
CA LYS A 11 -3.10 15.88 0.56
C LYS A 11 -3.69 14.76 1.41
N GLY A 12 -4.75 14.10 0.94
CA GLY A 12 -5.39 13.00 1.65
C GLY A 12 -4.45 11.79 1.83
N ILE A 13 -3.71 11.40 0.78
CA ILE A 13 -2.73 10.31 0.87
C ILE A 13 -1.58 10.68 1.79
N PHE A 14 -1.09 11.92 1.74
CA PHE A 14 -0.04 12.40 2.64
C PHE A 14 -0.47 12.33 4.10
N GLU A 15 -1.69 12.77 4.43
CA GLU A 15 -2.23 12.70 5.79
C GLU A 15 -2.43 11.26 6.27
N MET A 16 -2.94 10.37 5.43
CA MET A 16 -3.12 8.95 5.76
C MET A 16 -1.77 8.25 5.95
N ALA A 17 -0.86 8.40 4.99
CA ALA A 17 0.47 7.81 5.03
C ALA A 17 1.34 8.41 6.15
N GLY A 18 1.08 9.64 6.57
CA GLY A 18 1.76 10.32 7.69
C GLY A 18 1.45 9.72 9.05
N ARG A 19 0.28 9.09 9.23
CA ARG A 19 -0.13 8.44 10.49
C ARG A 19 0.48 7.03 10.60
N PRO A 20 0.62 6.46 11.81
CA PRO A 20 0.96 5.06 11.97
C PRO A 20 -0.19 4.18 11.47
N LEU A 21 0.09 3.26 10.54
CA LEU A 21 -0.85 2.21 10.17
C LEU A 21 -0.92 1.18 11.30
N ARG A 22 -2.12 0.87 11.78
CA ARG A 22 -2.37 -0.02 12.94
C ARG A 22 -3.08 -1.30 12.58
N SER A 23 -3.70 -1.36 11.40
CA SER A 23 -4.48 -2.52 10.99
C SER A 23 -4.35 -2.77 9.50
N ARG A 24 -4.57 -4.03 9.10
CA ARG A 24 -4.68 -4.42 7.69
C ARG A 24 -5.74 -3.61 6.96
N ARG A 25 -6.87 -3.31 7.61
CA ARG A 25 -7.93 -2.47 7.05
C ARG A 25 -7.41 -1.08 6.67
N GLU A 26 -6.64 -0.43 7.55
CA GLU A 26 -6.04 0.88 7.25
C GLU A 26 -5.04 0.80 6.10
N ALA A 27 -4.22 -0.26 6.03
CA ALA A 27 -3.29 -0.48 4.92
C ALA A 27 -4.03 -0.66 3.59
N ILE A 28 -5.11 -1.46 3.59
CA ILE A 28 -5.96 -1.67 2.41
C ILE A 28 -6.63 -0.36 1.98
N LEU A 29 -7.20 0.41 2.91
CA LEU A 29 -7.82 1.69 2.58
C LEU A 29 -6.79 2.67 2.01
N LEU A 30 -5.61 2.79 2.62
CA LEU A 30 -4.53 3.62 2.07
C LEU A 30 -4.19 3.20 0.64
N LEU A 31 -4.04 1.90 0.38
CA LEU A 31 -3.77 1.37 -0.95
C LEU A 31 -4.88 1.76 -1.95
N LEU A 32 -6.14 1.50 -1.63
CA LEU A 32 -7.27 1.76 -2.53
C LEU A 32 -7.45 3.25 -2.81
N TYR A 33 -7.33 4.11 -1.80
CA TYR A 33 -7.32 5.55 -1.98
C TYR A 33 -6.15 6.01 -2.85
N THR A 34 -4.99 5.37 -2.71
CA THR A 34 -3.81 5.65 -3.55
C THR A 34 -4.03 5.22 -5.00
N ILE A 35 -4.72 4.09 -5.23
CA ILE A 35 -5.08 3.65 -6.58
C ILE A 35 -6.05 4.64 -7.24
N ARG A 36 -7.12 5.04 -6.52
CA ARG A 36 -8.09 6.04 -7.00
C ARG A 36 -7.40 7.33 -7.45
N MET A 37 -6.33 7.71 -6.76
CA MET A 37 -5.55 8.91 -7.05
C MET A 37 -4.89 8.87 -8.43
N PHE A 38 -4.50 7.69 -8.95
CA PHE A 38 -3.81 7.59 -10.24
C PHE A 38 -4.69 7.95 -11.45
N ASP A 39 -6.01 7.85 -11.31
CA ASP A 39 -6.98 8.21 -12.34
C ASP A 39 -7.20 9.74 -12.45
N ILE A 40 -6.60 10.55 -11.56
CA ILE A 40 -6.79 12.00 -11.52
C ILE A 40 -5.63 12.69 -12.24
N GLU A 41 -5.92 13.39 -13.34
CA GLU A 41 -4.91 14.04 -14.19
C GLU A 41 -4.23 15.26 -13.54
N GLU A 42 -4.90 15.93 -12.60
CA GLU A 42 -4.40 17.17 -11.98
C GLU A 42 -3.86 16.95 -10.56
N TRP A 43 -2.54 17.07 -10.45
CA TRP A 43 -1.80 16.88 -9.20
C TRP A 43 -1.46 18.22 -8.57
N ILE A 44 -2.08 18.54 -7.44
CA ILE A 44 -1.63 19.65 -6.59
C ILE A 44 -0.54 19.11 -5.66
N ALA A 45 0.72 19.20 -6.11
CA ALA A 45 1.87 18.89 -5.26
C ALA A 45 2.16 20.07 -4.33
N GLU A 46 1.61 20.05 -3.10
CA GLU A 46 2.03 21.01 -2.06
C GLU A 46 3.41 20.64 -1.47
N ASN A 47 3.82 19.37 -1.54
CA ASN A 47 5.13 18.91 -1.06
C ASN A 47 5.82 17.98 -2.07
N LYS A 48 6.80 18.52 -2.82
CA LYS A 48 7.55 17.77 -3.85
C LYS A 48 8.40 16.61 -3.32
N ALA A 49 8.64 16.53 -2.01
CA ALA A 49 9.44 15.45 -1.43
C ALA A 49 8.62 14.18 -1.13
N ALA A 50 7.31 14.32 -0.91
CA ALA A 50 6.45 13.20 -0.57
C ALA A 50 5.90 12.52 -1.83
N LYS A 51 6.26 11.25 -2.04
CA LYS A 51 5.90 10.50 -3.24
C LYS A 51 5.42 9.08 -2.96
N VAL A 52 4.52 8.61 -3.80
CA VAL A 52 4.18 7.20 -3.93
C VAL A 52 4.95 6.63 -5.12
N VAL A 53 5.57 5.48 -4.94
CA VAL A 53 6.24 4.77 -6.02
C VAL A 53 5.71 3.35 -6.12
N ILE A 54 5.32 2.92 -7.32
CA ILE A 54 4.97 1.53 -7.60
C ILE A 54 6.10 0.95 -8.45
N SER A 55 6.70 -0.14 -7.96
CA SER A 55 7.73 -0.89 -8.69
C SER A 55 7.22 -2.30 -8.98
N ILE A 56 7.05 -2.59 -10.26
CA ILE A 56 6.55 -3.86 -10.80
C ILE A 56 7.65 -4.48 -11.68
N ASN A 57 8.34 -5.47 -11.14
CA ASN A 57 9.30 -6.30 -11.88
C ASN A 57 9.40 -7.69 -11.22
N LYS A 58 10.56 -8.05 -10.65
CA LYS A 58 10.67 -9.22 -9.75
C LYS A 58 10.07 -8.97 -8.36
N MET A 59 9.78 -7.71 -8.05
CA MET A 59 8.95 -7.31 -6.92
C MET A 59 7.63 -6.72 -7.41
N ASN A 60 6.59 -6.82 -6.57
CA ASN A 60 5.32 -6.15 -6.79
C ASN A 60 5.00 -5.33 -5.54
N ARG A 61 5.49 -4.08 -5.50
CA ARG A 61 5.49 -3.26 -4.29
C ARG A 61 5.05 -1.83 -4.55
N ILE A 62 4.39 -1.28 -3.53
CA ILE A 62 4.11 0.14 -3.40
C ILE A 62 4.93 0.73 -2.25
N PHE A 63 5.51 1.89 -2.48
CA PHE A 63 6.35 2.63 -1.54
C PHE A 63 5.71 3.98 -1.26
N TYR A 64 5.69 4.35 0.02
CA TYR A 64 5.29 5.67 0.49
C TYR A 64 6.52 6.33 1.08
N VAL A 65 7.02 7.35 0.39
CA VAL A 65 8.22 8.09 0.76
C VAL A 65 7.80 9.42 1.35
N LEU A 66 8.04 9.60 2.65
CA LEU A 66 7.93 10.86 3.37
C LEU A 66 9.31 11.25 3.90
N GLU A 67 9.45 12.47 4.43
CA GLU A 67 10.74 13.02 4.86
C GLU A 67 11.44 12.15 5.93
N ASP A 68 10.73 11.85 7.03
CA ASP A 68 11.28 11.08 8.17
C ASP A 68 10.86 9.61 8.17
N LYS A 69 10.15 9.17 7.13
CA LYS A 69 9.50 7.85 7.10
C LYS A 69 9.38 7.32 5.70
N ILE A 70 9.79 6.07 5.50
CA ILE A 70 9.59 5.35 4.25
C ILE A 70 8.96 4.02 4.60
N PHE A 71 7.86 3.65 3.95
CA PHE A 71 7.32 2.30 4.14
C PHE A 71 6.87 1.70 2.83
N SER A 72 6.81 0.38 2.81
CA SER A 72 6.38 -0.38 1.66
C SER A 72 5.56 -1.59 2.07
N MET A 73 4.60 -1.92 1.22
CA MET A 73 3.81 -3.15 1.28
C MET A 73 3.70 -3.75 -0.12
N GLN A 74 3.33 -5.02 -0.20
CA GLN A 74 2.99 -5.66 -1.46
C GLN A 74 1.86 -4.88 -2.13
N PHE A 75 2.03 -4.58 -3.41
CA PHE A 75 0.97 -4.10 -4.27
C PHE A 75 0.25 -5.35 -4.83
N PRO A 76 -1.06 -5.54 -4.57
CA PRO A 76 -1.71 -6.82 -4.82
C PRO A 76 -2.09 -7.05 -6.28
N PHE A 77 -2.12 -6.00 -7.11
CA PHE A 77 -2.62 -6.08 -8.47
C PHE A 77 -1.51 -6.13 -9.52
N SER A 78 -1.86 -6.51 -10.74
CA SER A 78 -1.01 -6.38 -11.92
C SER A 78 -1.18 -5.00 -12.55
N VAL A 79 -0.11 -4.52 -13.19
CA VAL A 79 -0.06 -3.16 -13.75
C VAL A 79 0.54 -3.17 -15.14
N GLU A 80 -0.13 -2.48 -16.06
CA GLU A 80 0.45 -2.07 -17.34
C GLU A 80 0.90 -0.63 -17.24
N MET A 81 2.07 -0.34 -17.81
CA MET A 81 2.70 0.97 -17.76
C MET A 81 3.25 1.35 -19.12
N GLU A 82 3.09 2.62 -19.47
CA GLU A 82 3.66 3.25 -20.65
C GLU A 82 4.33 4.57 -20.25
N ASN A 83 5.57 4.79 -20.70
CA ASN A 83 6.34 6.01 -20.42
C ASN A 83 6.39 6.39 -18.92
N GLY A 84 6.50 5.40 -18.03
CA GLY A 84 6.56 5.61 -16.58
C GLY A 84 5.22 5.98 -15.93
N LYS A 85 4.10 5.88 -16.67
CA LYS A 85 2.74 6.07 -16.16
C LYS A 85 1.99 4.76 -16.18
N ILE A 86 1.19 4.54 -15.15
CA ILE A 86 0.22 3.45 -15.09
C ILE A 86 -0.89 3.72 -16.10
N THR A 87 -1.14 2.76 -17.00
CA THR A 87 -2.23 2.82 -17.99
C THR A 87 -3.36 1.88 -17.63
N ARG A 88 -3.08 0.81 -16.88
CA ARG A 88 -4.08 -0.17 -16.45
C ARG A 88 -3.65 -0.85 -15.17
N ILE A 89 -4.60 -1.07 -14.27
CA ILE A 89 -4.44 -1.93 -13.09
C ILE A 89 -5.51 -3.01 -13.18
N TYR A 90 -5.15 -4.26 -12.98
CA TYR A 90 -6.06 -5.39 -13.07
C TYR A 90 -5.67 -6.51 -12.11
N ASP A 91 -6.66 -7.29 -11.69
CA ASP A 91 -6.45 -8.51 -10.94
C ASP A 91 -6.35 -9.71 -11.91
N THR A 92 -5.26 -10.47 -11.83
CA THR A 92 -5.04 -11.64 -12.71
C THR A 92 -5.89 -12.84 -12.32
N GLY A 93 -6.25 -12.96 -11.04
CA GLY A 93 -7.06 -14.08 -10.55
C GLY A 93 -8.49 -14.04 -11.07
N THR A 94 -9.07 -12.84 -11.14
CA THR A 94 -10.44 -12.61 -11.60
C THR A 94 -10.49 -12.03 -13.02
N GLY A 95 -9.40 -11.48 -13.54
CA GLY A 95 -9.36 -10.79 -14.83
C GLY A 95 -10.09 -9.45 -14.85
N LEU A 96 -10.40 -8.87 -13.69
CA LEU A 96 -11.10 -7.59 -13.57
C LEU A 96 -10.14 -6.41 -13.62
N ASP A 97 -10.55 -5.36 -14.31
CA ASP A 97 -9.89 -4.06 -14.23
C ASP A 97 -10.22 -3.38 -12.91
N ILE A 98 -9.17 -2.94 -12.21
CA ILE A 98 -9.26 -2.16 -10.98
C ILE A 98 -9.45 -0.70 -11.35
N ASN A 99 -10.62 -0.39 -11.92
CA ASN A 99 -11.00 0.96 -12.35
C ASN A 99 -11.61 1.79 -11.20
N ALA A 100 -11.82 3.09 -11.46
CA ALA A 100 -12.38 4.03 -10.48
C ALA A 100 -13.70 3.56 -9.82
N VAL A 101 -14.57 2.86 -10.57
CA VAL A 101 -15.86 2.35 -10.05
C VAL A 101 -15.61 1.23 -9.05
N LEU A 102 -14.86 0.20 -9.45
CA LEU A 102 -14.52 -0.93 -8.58
C LEU A 102 -13.72 -0.48 -7.36
N VAL A 103 -12.74 0.41 -7.53
CA VAL A 103 -11.97 0.99 -6.42
C VAL A 103 -12.90 1.69 -5.42
N SER A 104 -13.90 2.42 -5.91
CA SER A 104 -14.82 3.14 -5.05
C SER A 104 -15.74 2.23 -4.25
N MET A 105 -16.18 1.16 -4.87
CA MET A 105 -16.92 0.07 -4.22
C MET A 105 -16.08 -0.62 -3.14
N LEU A 106 -14.85 -1.00 -3.47
CA LEU A 106 -13.94 -1.64 -2.50
C LEU A 106 -13.68 -0.72 -1.30
N ILE A 107 -13.52 0.59 -1.52
CA ILE A 107 -13.40 1.55 -0.41
C ILE A 107 -14.66 1.52 0.47
N GLY A 108 -15.85 1.57 -0.13
CA GLY A 108 -17.12 1.50 0.62
C GLY A 108 -17.23 0.22 1.46
N ILE A 109 -16.84 -0.93 0.91
CA ILE A 109 -16.79 -2.21 1.62
C ILE A 109 -15.83 -2.12 2.83
N PHE A 110 -14.56 -1.75 2.60
CA PHE A 110 -13.53 -1.77 3.66
C PHE A 110 -13.70 -0.65 4.71
N GLU A 111 -14.39 0.44 4.39
CA GLU A 111 -14.76 1.46 5.36
C GLU A 111 -15.81 0.96 6.35
N LYS A 112 -16.75 0.14 5.89
CA LYS A 112 -17.81 -0.43 6.72
C LYS A 112 -17.34 -1.63 7.54
N ILE A 113 -16.35 -2.41 7.06
CA ILE A 113 -15.74 -3.50 7.82
C ILE A 113 -15.22 -2.97 9.16
N ASN A 114 -15.61 -3.62 10.27
CA ASN A 114 -15.30 -3.28 11.66
C ASN A 114 -15.94 -1.98 12.19
N THR A 115 -16.96 -1.45 11.53
CA THR A 115 -17.84 -0.45 12.16
C THR A 115 -18.84 -1.12 13.09
N ASN A 116 -19.21 -0.45 14.20
CA ASN A 116 -20.23 -0.96 15.11
C ASN A 116 -21.54 -1.18 14.32
N GLY A 117 -22.03 -2.42 14.28
CA GLY A 117 -23.25 -2.80 13.56
C GLY A 117 -23.03 -3.47 12.20
N PHE A 118 -21.78 -3.68 11.78
CA PHE A 118 -21.50 -4.41 10.53
C PHE A 118 -21.76 -5.91 10.72
N SER A 119 -22.91 -6.39 10.24
CA SER A 119 -23.23 -7.81 10.19
C SER A 119 -22.59 -8.48 8.97
N PHE A 120 -22.45 -9.81 9.02
CA PHE A 120 -22.11 -10.59 7.83
C PHE A 120 -23.10 -10.32 6.69
N ASP A 121 -24.39 -10.17 6.98
CA ASP A 121 -25.42 -9.87 5.97
C ASP A 121 -25.16 -8.51 5.31
N GLY A 122 -24.89 -7.46 6.09
CA GLY A 122 -24.60 -6.13 5.54
C GLY A 122 -23.32 -6.06 4.70
N PHE A 123 -22.36 -6.95 4.97
CA PHE A 123 -21.19 -7.13 4.12
C PHE A 123 -21.54 -7.75 2.76
N PHE A 124 -22.37 -8.80 2.76
CA PHE A 124 -22.82 -9.42 1.52
C PHE A 124 -23.75 -8.50 0.72
N ASP A 125 -24.63 -7.74 1.38
CA ASP A 125 -25.49 -6.75 0.73
C ASP A 125 -24.66 -5.70 -0.02
N GLU A 126 -23.54 -5.26 0.55
CA GLU A 126 -22.63 -4.34 -0.13
C GLU A 126 -22.01 -4.99 -1.37
N ILE A 127 -21.56 -6.24 -1.27
CA ILE A 127 -21.01 -6.99 -2.42
C ILE A 127 -22.06 -7.17 -3.53
N ILE A 128 -23.30 -7.50 -3.15
CA ILE A 128 -24.42 -7.66 -4.10
C ILE A 128 -24.70 -6.32 -4.80
N SER A 129 -24.83 -5.24 -4.03
CA SER A 129 -24.99 -3.88 -4.57
C SER A 129 -23.86 -3.53 -5.55
N CYS A 130 -22.62 -3.92 -5.26
CA CYS A 130 -21.49 -3.72 -6.17
C CYS A 130 -21.65 -4.52 -7.46
N ALA A 131 -22.07 -5.79 -7.37
CA ALA A 131 -22.29 -6.66 -8.52
C ALA A 131 -23.41 -6.16 -9.43
N ASP A 132 -24.49 -5.62 -8.86
CA ASP A 132 -25.60 -5.03 -9.64
C ASP A 132 -25.14 -3.78 -10.41
N ASN A 133 -24.22 -3.00 -9.84
CA ASN A 133 -23.64 -1.82 -10.48
C ASN A 133 -22.49 -2.15 -11.46
N LEU A 134 -21.97 -3.37 -11.43
CA LEU A 134 -20.95 -3.89 -12.36
C LEU A 134 -21.39 -5.27 -12.91
N PRO A 135 -22.40 -5.32 -13.79
CA PRO A 135 -22.97 -6.59 -14.25
C PRO A 135 -21.94 -7.52 -14.91
N ASP A 136 -20.97 -6.93 -15.63
CA ASP A 136 -19.89 -7.67 -16.31
C ASP A 136 -18.85 -8.23 -15.33
N ALA A 137 -18.77 -7.70 -14.11
CA ALA A 137 -17.90 -8.22 -13.07
C ALA A 137 -18.52 -9.42 -12.36
N GLY A 138 -19.79 -9.32 -11.98
CA GLY A 138 -20.49 -10.36 -11.23
C GLY A 138 -19.98 -10.54 -9.79
N MET A 139 -20.86 -11.07 -8.93
CA MET A 139 -20.62 -11.19 -7.49
C MET A 139 -19.38 -12.03 -7.16
N GLU A 140 -19.18 -13.16 -7.84
CA GLU A 140 -18.07 -14.08 -7.55
C GLU A 140 -16.70 -13.44 -7.75
N ARG A 141 -16.53 -12.65 -8.81
CA ARG A 141 -15.24 -11.99 -9.11
C ARG A 141 -15.00 -10.84 -8.14
N ILE A 142 -16.02 -10.06 -7.80
CA ILE A 142 -15.91 -9.01 -6.76
C ILE A 142 -15.54 -9.63 -5.43
N TRP A 143 -16.23 -10.71 -5.03
CA TRP A 143 -15.91 -11.45 -3.81
C TRP A 143 -14.48 -12.02 -3.83
N GLY A 144 -14.05 -12.55 -4.98
CA GLY A 144 -12.68 -13.03 -5.20
C GLY A 144 -11.64 -11.95 -4.88
N ILE A 145 -11.83 -10.73 -5.38
CA ILE A 145 -10.96 -9.59 -5.08
C ILE A 145 -10.98 -9.24 -3.59
N VAL A 146 -12.16 -9.10 -2.99
CA VAL A 146 -12.29 -8.74 -1.57
C VAL A 146 -11.58 -9.78 -0.68
N LYS A 147 -11.78 -11.07 -0.97
CA LYS A 147 -11.11 -12.17 -0.27
C LYS A 147 -9.59 -12.10 -0.44
N PHE A 148 -9.10 -11.88 -1.66
CA PHE A 148 -7.68 -11.78 -1.94
C PHE A 148 -7.02 -10.62 -1.19
N ILE A 149 -7.55 -9.39 -1.33
CA ILE A 149 -7.03 -8.19 -0.64
C ILE A 149 -7.08 -8.36 0.89
N SER A 150 -8.09 -9.08 1.40
CA SER A 150 -8.21 -9.34 2.84
C SER A 150 -7.17 -10.33 3.38
N SER A 151 -6.60 -11.19 2.54
CA SER A 151 -5.82 -12.35 2.99
C SER A 151 -4.36 -12.40 2.53
N TYR A 152 -3.97 -11.65 1.49
CA TYR A 152 -2.60 -11.66 0.99
C TYR A 152 -1.57 -11.22 2.05
N ASP A 153 -0.31 -11.64 1.92
CA ASP A 153 0.75 -11.14 2.79
C ASP A 153 1.06 -9.69 2.45
N LEU A 154 0.87 -8.77 3.40
CA LEU A 154 1.19 -7.36 3.17
C LEU A 154 2.68 -7.15 2.93
N GLY A 155 3.55 -8.01 3.45
CA GLY A 155 4.99 -7.80 3.43
C GLY A 155 5.37 -6.43 4.01
N TYR A 156 4.68 -5.97 5.04
CA TYR A 156 4.84 -4.60 5.55
C TYR A 156 6.23 -4.41 6.17
N ILE A 157 6.92 -3.38 5.71
CA ILE A 157 8.17 -2.90 6.28
C ILE A 157 8.20 -1.38 6.25
N ARG A 158 8.71 -0.76 7.31
CA ARG A 158 8.83 0.68 7.46
C ARG A 158 10.19 1.05 8.01
N TYR A 159 10.84 2.00 7.40
CA TYR A 159 11.94 2.76 7.97
C TYR A 159 11.42 4.02 8.65
N ASP A 160 11.85 4.26 9.89
CA ASP A 160 11.57 5.49 10.64
C ASP A 160 12.87 6.19 11.07
N TYR A 161 12.91 7.49 10.88
CA TYR A 161 13.84 8.42 11.52
C TYR A 161 13.15 9.06 12.74
N ASP A 162 13.28 8.45 13.92
CA ASP A 162 12.47 8.80 15.09
C ASP A 162 13.27 9.50 16.18
N LYS A 163 13.46 10.82 16.01
CA LYS A 163 14.07 11.67 17.04
C LYS A 163 13.26 11.70 18.34
N LYS A 164 11.93 11.61 18.24
CA LYS A 164 11.00 11.87 19.35
C LYS A 164 10.98 10.72 20.37
N HIS A 165 11.04 9.48 19.90
CA HIS A 165 10.95 8.30 20.76
C HIS A 165 12.29 7.58 20.94
N LYS A 166 13.42 8.20 20.53
CA LYS A 166 14.77 7.64 20.70
C LYS A 166 15.01 7.22 22.16
N LYS A 167 15.33 5.94 22.38
CA LYS A 167 15.62 5.33 23.69
C LYS A 167 16.88 4.46 23.64
N GLY A 168 18.00 5.06 23.23
CA GLY A 168 19.27 4.35 23.11
C GLY A 168 19.14 3.13 22.19
N LEU A 169 19.55 1.96 22.68
CA LEU A 169 19.48 0.69 21.94
C LEU A 169 18.05 0.12 21.81
N LEU A 170 17.15 0.46 22.73
CA LEU A 170 15.77 -0.04 22.73
C LEU A 170 14.93 0.54 21.57
N HIS A 171 15.23 1.78 21.20
CA HIS A 171 14.62 2.47 20.06
C HIS A 171 15.66 3.41 19.44
N PRO A 172 16.50 2.91 18.53
CA PRO A 172 17.52 3.70 17.87
C PRO A 172 16.90 4.81 17.00
N LEU A 173 17.72 5.82 16.69
CA LEU A 173 17.27 6.96 15.87
C LEU A 173 16.80 6.51 14.48
N ASN A 174 17.52 5.58 13.87
CA ASN A 174 17.18 4.96 12.59
C ASN A 174 16.82 3.50 12.87
N HIS A 175 15.66 3.05 12.42
CA HIS A 175 15.27 1.66 12.56
C HIS A 175 14.26 1.22 11.50
N LEU A 176 14.20 -0.09 11.29
CA LEU A 176 13.16 -0.76 10.52
C LEU A 176 12.13 -1.36 11.46
N ASP A 177 10.86 -1.09 11.23
CA ASP A 177 9.71 -1.80 11.78
C ASP A 177 9.20 -2.79 10.74
N ILE A 178 9.18 -4.07 11.12
CA ILE A 178 8.75 -5.18 10.25
C ILE A 178 7.51 -5.81 10.85
N CYS A 179 6.58 -6.24 9.98
CA CYS A 179 5.23 -6.71 10.29
C CYS A 179 4.31 -5.58 10.81
N LEU A 180 3.14 -5.46 10.18
CA LEU A 180 2.16 -4.41 10.51
C LEU A 180 1.46 -4.64 11.85
N ASP A 181 1.15 -5.90 12.16
CA ASP A 181 0.43 -6.26 13.39
C ASP A 181 1.34 -6.08 14.60
N THR A 182 0.92 -5.26 15.57
CA THR A 182 1.70 -4.95 16.77
C THR A 182 2.09 -6.18 17.61
N ALA A 183 1.33 -7.27 17.54
CA ALA A 183 1.66 -8.51 18.23
C ALA A 183 2.79 -9.30 17.53
N ALA A 184 3.00 -9.06 16.24
CA ALA A 184 4.04 -9.68 15.43
C ALA A 184 5.20 -8.73 15.10
N THR A 185 5.04 -7.42 15.33
CA THR A 185 6.05 -6.41 14.98
C THR A 185 7.36 -6.64 15.71
N TYR A 186 8.46 -6.53 14.97
CA TYR A 186 9.81 -6.46 15.52
C TYR A 186 10.62 -5.37 14.83
N LYS A 187 11.72 -4.95 15.47
CA LYS A 187 12.53 -3.82 15.04
C LYS A 187 13.96 -4.22 14.75
N ILE A 188 14.57 -3.62 13.72
CA ILE A 188 16.01 -3.72 13.44
C ILE A 188 16.61 -2.31 13.50
N GLY A 189 17.53 -2.08 14.43
CA GLY A 189 18.26 -0.82 14.54
C GLY A 189 19.27 -0.61 13.41
N LEU A 190 19.44 0.63 12.96
CA LEU A 190 20.39 0.99 11.91
C LEU A 190 21.35 2.08 12.40
N GLU A 191 22.63 1.95 12.05
CA GLU A 191 23.64 2.97 12.39
C GLU A 191 23.49 4.25 11.57
N LYS A 192 23.09 4.10 10.30
CA LYS A 192 22.94 5.18 9.33
C LYS A 192 21.49 5.34 8.93
N SER A 193 21.13 6.56 8.52
CA SER A 193 19.84 6.82 7.90
C SER A 193 19.76 6.14 6.52
N LEU A 194 18.56 5.74 6.14
CA LEU A 194 18.27 5.22 4.81
C LEU A 194 17.59 6.29 3.97
N ASN A 195 18.01 6.38 2.71
CA ASN A 195 17.22 7.05 1.67
C ASN A 195 16.33 6.03 0.95
N TYR A 196 15.46 6.53 0.07
CA TYR A 196 14.54 5.69 -0.71
C TYR A 196 15.25 4.60 -1.53
N GLU A 197 16.33 4.93 -2.24
CA GLU A 197 17.04 3.97 -3.09
C GLU A 197 17.63 2.80 -2.28
N VAL A 198 18.25 3.09 -1.14
CA VAL A 198 18.79 2.05 -0.26
C VAL A 198 17.66 1.22 0.35
N PHE A 199 16.58 1.85 0.80
CA PHE A 199 15.41 1.15 1.35
C PHE A 199 14.76 0.22 0.32
N LYS A 200 14.62 0.68 -0.93
CA LYS A 200 14.12 -0.12 -2.05
C LYS A 200 15.01 -1.32 -2.34
N ASN A 201 16.33 -1.13 -2.39
CA ASN A 201 17.28 -2.21 -2.68
C ASN A 201 17.24 -3.32 -1.62
N ILE A 202 16.99 -3.00 -0.34
CA ILE A 202 16.78 -4.03 0.71
C ILE A 202 15.64 -4.99 0.33
N LEU A 203 14.64 -4.52 -0.43
CA LEU A 203 13.47 -5.29 -0.81
C LEU A 203 13.58 -5.89 -2.21
N ASP A 204 14.60 -5.50 -2.99
CA ASP A 204 14.76 -5.89 -4.39
C ASP A 204 15.55 -7.18 -4.54
N THR A 205 14.83 -8.23 -4.93
CA THR A 205 15.35 -9.58 -5.19
C THR A 205 16.22 -9.67 -6.44
N THR A 206 16.40 -8.56 -7.18
CA THR A 206 17.36 -8.46 -8.29
C THR A 206 18.68 -7.82 -7.90
N THR A 207 18.79 -7.27 -6.69
CA THR A 207 19.98 -6.61 -6.17
C THR A 207 20.71 -7.48 -5.14
N ASP A 208 21.95 -7.12 -4.82
CA ASP A 208 22.73 -7.81 -3.80
C ASP A 208 22.08 -7.65 -2.42
N CYS A 209 22.10 -8.73 -1.63
CA CYS A 209 21.56 -8.73 -0.28
C CYS A 209 22.36 -7.80 0.65
N PHE A 210 21.65 -7.13 1.55
CA PHE A 210 22.26 -6.42 2.66
C PHE A 210 22.56 -7.39 3.82
N PHE A 211 23.75 -7.25 4.40
CA PHE A 211 24.16 -8.05 5.55
C PHE A 211 23.90 -7.30 6.85
N LEU A 212 23.34 -8.03 7.83
CA LEU A 212 23.35 -7.58 9.21
C LEU A 212 24.73 -7.93 9.80
N ASN A 213 25.41 -6.94 10.35
CA ASN A 213 26.65 -7.17 11.10
C ASN A 213 26.25 -7.43 12.56
N VAL A 214 26.14 -8.72 12.91
CA VAL A 214 25.68 -9.23 14.22
C VAL A 214 26.83 -9.70 15.08
#